data_AF-A0A3S0S9V4-F1
#
_entry.id   AF-A0A3S0S9V4-F1
#
_cell.length_a   1.000
_cell.length_b   1.000
_cell.length_c   1.000
_cell.angle_alpha   90.00
_cell.angle_beta   90.00
_cell.angle_gamma   90.00
#
_symmetry.space_group_name_H-M   'P 1'
#
loop_
_entity.id
_entity.type
_entity.pdbx_description
1 polymer ?
#
loop_
_entity_poly.entity_id
_entity_poly.type
_entity_poly.pdbx_seq_one_letter_code
_entity_poly.pdbx_strand_id
1 'polypeptide(L)'
;MTSGLGRAARVEWASSIRPKKQVWLWENRIPVATVSALAGRGGTGKTTYALHLIAQLSKGLLPGKYYGDPRPSLIWSGEDAWPTVINPRAIAAGADLNKVGRLIIESTVDGDSHETSPRLPLDTEAIHDTAAETGAALILIDPIASTMNGDLNREADVRSAVDALARVADKTGAVVMFVRHFGKGGGNASDKMSGSHAFRDAVRSVFLFAADGDRVIVTQDKGNYAPPGDESFAFRLEDVSVPTDDGPTAVARVVELGTSDTSVSDVINRAADAEGEADAGERTAAEHWLEDYLTANGPTPSKTVKTDAAKEKISEATLKRAKKKLGVLDRSEGFPRTSTWLLPSRLTEQSGEHDSRGAEPTEPTGGEQRKCTEPTGSDMQSAHGPASEPTGEPTGSDTCRHCGEPLIFDDDKRDGYHSSKTACVKAQQTRKRANLTVIDGKPSVRQWLKQHTAELHARGIQQVNSRLVFAAGEAQGYSLQALRDARYALGIDIVAKLPDGSNDWWIDHTNPAPKKQTIAEWADNYLQPLPDGAVVDIDDIKARGEAAGHSWDSLRRIVVGRPDIDADDRGRGGTTWTIIRPDGEVSA
;
A
#
# COMPACT_ATOMS: atom_id res chain seq x y z
N MET A 1 10.37 3.61 43.65
CA MET A 1 8.91 3.41 43.76
C MET A 1 8.48 2.54 42.60
N THR A 2 8.04 1.32 42.89
CA THR A 2 7.61 0.31 41.92
C THR A 2 6.13 0.51 41.58
N SER A 3 5.82 1.03 40.39
CA SER A 3 4.51 0.87 39.74
C SER A 3 4.74 -0.03 38.52
N GLY A 4 4.25 -1.26 38.43
CA GLY A 4 2.88 -1.69 38.67
C GLY A 4 2.36 -2.30 37.36
N LEU A 5 3.06 -3.30 36.79
CA LEU A 5 2.60 -4.02 35.59
C LEU A 5 1.76 -5.22 36.02
N GLY A 6 0.52 -4.95 36.43
CA GLY A 6 -0.52 -5.95 36.65
C GLY A 6 -1.75 -5.57 35.83
N ARG A 7 -2.30 -6.51 35.04
CA ARG A 7 -3.62 -6.32 34.42
C ARG A 7 -4.65 -6.40 35.54
N ALA A 8 -5.46 -5.35 35.70
CA ALA A 8 -6.55 -5.32 36.67
C ALA A 8 -7.88 -5.08 35.94
N ALA A 9 -8.92 -5.79 36.34
CA ALA A 9 -10.29 -5.51 35.90
C ALA A 9 -10.92 -4.47 36.84
N ARG A 10 -11.67 -3.52 36.26
CA ARG A 10 -12.52 -2.57 37.01
C ARG A 10 -13.93 -2.59 36.43
N VAL A 11 -14.93 -2.32 37.27
CA VAL A 11 -16.32 -2.12 36.85
C VAL A 11 -16.67 -0.64 36.98
N GLU A 12 -17.31 -0.10 35.95
CA GLU A 12 -17.93 1.22 35.96
C GLU A 12 -19.40 1.02 35.57
N TRP A 13 -20.30 1.30 36.51
CA TRP A 13 -21.73 1.05 36.30
C TRP A 13 -22.32 2.09 35.36
N ALA A 14 -23.24 1.69 34.49
CA ALA A 14 -23.90 2.60 33.52
C ALA A 14 -24.52 3.83 34.19
N SER A 15 -25.03 3.70 35.43
CA SER A 15 -25.57 4.82 36.22
C SER A 15 -24.54 5.88 36.62
N SER A 16 -23.26 5.52 36.66
CA SER A 16 -22.15 6.44 36.92
C SER A 16 -21.60 7.12 35.66
N ILE A 17 -21.96 6.60 34.48
CA ILE A 17 -21.54 7.14 33.19
C ILE A 17 -22.54 8.21 32.75
N ARG A 18 -22.09 9.47 32.65
CA ARG A 18 -22.95 10.55 32.17
C ARG A 18 -23.18 10.42 30.66
N PRO A 19 -24.44 10.38 30.18
CA PRO A 19 -24.71 10.38 28.75
C PRO A 19 -24.23 11.69 28.12
N LYS A 20 -23.61 11.60 26.94
CA LYS A 20 -23.14 12.74 26.15
C LYS A 20 -23.65 12.60 24.72
N LYS A 21 -23.97 13.72 24.08
CA LYS A 21 -24.28 13.74 22.64
C LYS A 21 -23.02 13.37 21.84
N GLN A 22 -23.21 12.70 20.71
CA GLN A 22 -22.13 12.55 19.74
C GLN A 22 -21.78 13.93 19.17
N VAL A 23 -20.49 14.18 19.00
CA VAL A 23 -19.96 15.43 18.45
C VAL A 23 -19.13 15.12 17.21
N TRP A 24 -19.11 16.05 16.27
CA TRP A 24 -18.53 15.88 14.94
C TRP A 24 -17.31 16.79 14.75
N LEU A 25 -16.21 16.25 14.21
CA LEU A 25 -15.15 17.08 13.65
C LEU A 25 -15.64 17.72 12.36
N TRP A 26 -16.26 16.90 11.50
CA TRP A 26 -16.95 17.33 10.29
C TRP A 26 -18.41 16.91 10.40
N GLU A 27 -19.32 17.88 10.40
CA GLU A 27 -20.74 17.71 10.68
C GLU A 27 -21.35 16.57 9.87
N ASN A 28 -22.04 15.66 10.58
CA ASN A 28 -22.66 14.44 10.06
C ASN A 28 -21.74 13.44 9.34
N ARG A 29 -20.42 13.65 9.34
CA ARG A 29 -19.47 12.88 8.53
C ARG A 29 -18.38 12.22 9.35
N ILE A 30 -17.69 12.99 10.19
CA ILE A 30 -16.54 12.52 10.97
C ILE A 30 -16.78 12.78 12.46
N PRO A 31 -17.01 11.74 13.28
CA PRO A 31 -17.19 11.91 14.72
C PRO A 31 -15.86 12.20 15.41
N VAL A 32 -15.85 13.10 16.39
CA VAL A 32 -14.66 13.34 17.23
C VAL A 32 -14.30 12.08 18.04
N ALA A 33 -13.04 11.96 18.46
CA ALA A 33 -12.55 10.83 19.24
C ALA A 33 -12.71 9.47 18.53
N THR A 34 -12.61 9.46 17.19
CA THR A 34 -12.71 8.23 16.39
C THR A 34 -11.64 8.15 15.32
N VAL A 35 -11.53 6.96 14.70
CA VAL A 35 -10.68 6.72 13.52
C VAL A 35 -11.51 6.77 12.25
N SER A 36 -11.00 7.45 11.22
CA SER A 36 -11.59 7.58 9.89
C SER A 36 -10.61 7.20 8.78
N ALA A 37 -11.10 6.70 7.66
CA ALA A 37 -10.28 6.29 6.52
C ALA A 37 -10.66 7.03 5.23
N LEU A 38 -9.64 7.46 4.48
CA LEU A 38 -9.76 7.88 3.08
C LEU A 38 -9.20 6.78 2.20
N ALA A 39 -10.04 6.17 1.35
CA ALA A 39 -9.67 5.03 0.54
C ALA A 39 -9.98 5.26 -0.94
N GLY A 40 -9.14 4.74 -1.84
CA GLY A 40 -9.30 4.96 -3.28
C GLY A 40 -8.09 4.48 -4.06
N ARG A 41 -8.18 4.49 -5.40
CA ARG A 41 -7.00 4.25 -6.25
C ARG A 41 -5.92 5.30 -6.00
N GLY A 42 -4.66 5.00 -6.33
CA GLY A 42 -3.61 6.02 -6.37
C GLY A 42 -3.98 7.15 -7.33
N GLY A 43 -3.56 8.38 -7.04
CA GLY A 43 -3.82 9.54 -7.91
C GLY A 43 -5.21 10.19 -7.80
N THR A 44 -6.11 9.73 -6.94
CA THR A 44 -7.47 10.31 -6.78
C THR A 44 -7.55 11.56 -5.90
N GLY A 45 -6.42 12.15 -5.49
CA GLY A 45 -6.43 13.39 -4.68
C GLY A 45 -6.79 13.23 -3.19
N LYS A 46 -6.73 12.01 -2.61
CA LYS A 46 -7.05 11.75 -1.18
C LYS A 46 -6.26 12.65 -0.22
N THR A 47 -4.94 12.68 -0.36
CA THR A 47 -4.04 13.50 0.46
C THR A 47 -4.35 14.99 0.27
N THR A 48 -4.58 15.42 -0.98
CA THR A 48 -4.97 16.80 -1.28
C THR A 48 -6.31 17.18 -0.62
N TYR A 49 -7.27 16.25 -0.59
CA TYR A 49 -8.55 16.44 0.10
C TYR A 49 -8.39 16.46 1.63
N ALA A 50 -7.51 15.61 2.19
CA ALA A 50 -7.17 15.67 3.60
C ALA A 50 -6.55 17.02 3.98
N LEU A 51 -5.65 17.55 3.15
CA LEU A 51 -5.05 18.88 3.33
C LEU A 51 -6.10 20.00 3.21
N HIS A 52 -7.10 19.85 2.34
CA HIS A 52 -8.24 20.77 2.26
C HIS A 52 -9.07 20.79 3.55
N LEU A 53 -9.37 19.63 4.14
CA LEU A 53 -10.03 19.56 5.45
C LEU A 53 -9.19 20.16 6.57
N ILE A 54 -7.87 19.89 6.56
CA ILE A 54 -6.91 20.47 7.51
C ILE A 54 -6.87 22.00 7.37
N ALA A 55 -6.88 22.53 6.14
CA ALA A 55 -6.92 23.96 5.90
C ALA A 55 -8.18 24.60 6.48
N GLN A 56 -9.35 24.00 6.25
CA GLN A 56 -10.60 24.46 6.85
C GLN A 56 -10.57 24.41 8.39
N LEU A 57 -10.06 23.32 8.98
CA LEU A 57 -9.93 23.18 10.43
C LEU A 57 -8.95 24.19 11.04
N SER A 58 -7.83 24.44 10.36
CA SER A 58 -6.81 25.41 10.76
C SER A 58 -7.35 26.85 10.78
N LYS A 59 -8.45 27.12 10.08
CA LYS A 59 -9.13 28.42 10.03
C LYS A 59 -10.46 28.45 10.82
N GLY A 60 -10.85 27.34 11.46
CA GLY A 60 -12.15 27.22 12.11
C GLY A 60 -13.34 27.29 11.14
N LEU A 61 -13.13 26.96 9.87
CA LEU A 61 -14.16 27.00 8.83
C LEU A 61 -14.86 25.64 8.64
N LEU A 62 -14.26 24.55 9.11
CA LEU A 62 -14.83 23.22 8.97
C LEU A 62 -16.12 23.10 9.82
N PRO A 63 -17.29 22.81 9.21
CA PRO A 63 -18.53 22.65 9.97
C PRO A 63 -18.41 21.50 10.96
N GLY A 64 -18.73 21.75 12.24
CA GLY A 64 -18.63 20.77 13.31
C GLY A 64 -18.28 21.43 14.64
N LYS A 65 -17.67 20.67 15.55
CA LYS A 65 -17.33 21.08 16.92
C LYS A 65 -16.50 22.36 16.99
N TYR A 66 -15.57 22.51 16.05
CA TYR A 66 -14.56 23.56 16.06
C TYR A 66 -14.85 24.65 15.01
N TYR A 67 -16.11 24.75 14.55
CA TYR A 67 -16.52 25.87 13.71
C TYR A 67 -16.41 27.18 14.50
N GLY A 68 -15.70 28.17 13.95
CA GLY A 68 -15.31 29.41 14.61
C GLY A 68 -14.12 29.30 15.57
N ASP A 69 -13.56 28.10 15.77
CA ASP A 69 -12.44 27.84 16.69
C ASP A 69 -11.28 27.12 15.95
N PRO A 70 -10.28 27.86 15.43
CA PRO A 70 -9.12 27.30 14.73
C PRO A 70 -8.33 26.26 15.54
N ARG A 71 -8.24 25.01 15.05
CA ARG A 71 -7.51 23.92 15.74
C ARG A 71 -6.30 23.39 14.95
N PRO A 72 -5.22 22.98 15.63
CA PRO A 72 -4.09 22.34 14.97
C PRO A 72 -4.42 20.96 14.40
N SER A 73 -3.69 20.56 13.37
CA SER A 73 -3.64 19.20 12.84
C SER A 73 -2.20 18.72 12.79
N LEU A 74 -1.98 17.44 13.07
CA LEU A 74 -0.66 16.79 12.92
C LEU A 74 -0.69 15.87 11.72
N ILE A 75 0.36 15.87 10.91
CA ILE A 75 0.48 15.03 9.71
C ILE A 75 1.74 14.21 9.82
N TRP A 76 1.60 12.89 9.69
CA TRP A 76 2.69 12.02 9.30
C TRP A 76 2.52 11.64 7.82
N SER A 77 3.53 11.95 7.01
CA SER A 77 3.59 11.64 5.58
C SER A 77 4.79 10.73 5.33
N GLY A 78 4.52 9.50 4.87
CA GLY A 78 5.54 8.52 4.52
C GLY A 78 5.96 8.53 3.05
N GLU A 79 5.18 9.17 2.18
CA GLU A 79 5.40 9.17 0.73
C GLU A 79 5.81 10.55 0.19
N ASP A 80 5.20 11.61 0.70
CA ASP A 80 5.36 12.98 0.17
C ASP A 80 6.30 13.81 1.05
N ALA A 81 7.26 14.48 0.42
CA ALA A 81 8.21 15.37 1.09
C ALA A 81 7.55 16.68 1.56
N TRP A 82 7.94 17.15 2.75
CA TRP A 82 7.37 18.35 3.35
C TRP A 82 7.61 19.64 2.55
N PRO A 83 8.87 19.98 2.20
CA PRO A 83 9.15 21.26 1.55
C PRO A 83 8.59 21.36 0.13
N THR A 84 8.54 20.25 -0.61
CA THR A 84 8.21 20.26 -2.04
C THR A 84 6.78 19.80 -2.35
N VAL A 85 6.08 19.17 -1.40
CA VAL A 85 4.73 18.63 -1.63
C VAL A 85 3.74 19.08 -0.56
N ILE A 86 3.97 18.74 0.71
CA ILE A 86 2.98 19.00 1.77
C ILE A 86 2.79 20.50 2.02
N ASN A 87 3.88 21.24 2.22
CA ASN A 87 3.81 22.68 2.49
C ASN A 87 3.20 23.46 1.32
N PRO A 88 3.68 23.30 0.05
CA PRO A 88 3.06 23.95 -1.09
C PRO A 88 1.56 23.65 -1.24
N ARG A 89 1.14 22.38 -1.07
CA ARG A 89 -0.29 22.02 -1.13
C ARG A 89 -1.11 22.60 0.03
N ALA A 90 -0.54 22.67 1.23
CA ALA A 90 -1.17 23.33 2.37
C ALA A 90 -1.34 24.84 2.14
N ILE A 91 -0.33 25.50 1.56
CA ILE A 91 -0.41 26.91 1.12
C ILE A 91 -1.50 27.08 0.06
N ALA A 92 -1.55 26.21 -0.96
CA ALA A 92 -2.56 26.26 -2.00
C ALA A 92 -3.97 26.10 -1.44
N ALA A 93 -4.18 25.15 -0.51
CA ALA A 93 -5.43 24.96 0.22
C ALA A 93 -5.78 26.15 1.14
N GLY A 94 -4.82 27.06 1.37
CA GLY A 94 -4.98 28.21 2.24
C GLY A 94 -5.00 27.82 3.71
N ALA A 95 -4.20 26.85 4.14
CA ALA A 95 -4.07 26.51 5.56
C ALA A 95 -3.36 27.61 6.35
N ASP A 96 -3.71 27.77 7.63
CA ASP A 96 -2.82 28.45 8.59
C ASP A 96 -1.70 27.48 8.96
N LEU A 97 -0.51 27.69 8.41
CA LEU A 97 0.64 26.81 8.59
C LEU A 97 1.10 26.71 10.06
N ASN A 98 0.77 27.69 10.91
CA ASN A 98 1.07 27.60 12.35
C ASN A 98 0.20 26.57 13.08
N LYS A 99 -0.84 26.06 12.40
CA LYS A 99 -1.75 25.02 12.88
C LYS A 99 -1.63 23.73 12.05
N VAL A 100 -0.61 23.61 11.21
CA VAL A 100 -0.29 22.38 10.47
C VAL A 100 1.08 21.89 10.92
N GLY A 101 1.10 20.88 11.79
CA GLY A 101 2.33 20.33 12.36
C GLY A 101 2.75 19.03 11.67
N ARG A 102 4.07 18.85 11.54
CA ARG A 102 4.66 17.56 11.18
C ARG A 102 4.73 16.66 12.42
N LEU A 103 4.14 15.48 12.34
CA LEU A 103 4.31 14.43 13.34
C LEU A 103 5.63 13.70 13.05
N ILE A 104 6.58 13.82 13.98
CA ILE A 104 7.91 13.20 13.89
C ILE A 104 7.99 12.13 14.99
N ILE A 105 8.42 10.93 14.62
CA ILE A 105 8.81 9.90 15.60
C ILE A 105 10.32 9.79 15.54
N GLU A 106 10.97 9.97 16.69
CA GLU A 106 12.41 9.83 16.82
C GLU A 106 12.76 8.52 17.53
N SER A 107 13.79 7.85 17.03
CA SER A 107 14.40 6.70 17.69
C SER A 107 15.80 7.09 18.14
N THR A 108 16.04 7.04 19.44
CA THR A 108 17.38 7.24 20.00
C THR A 108 18.06 5.89 20.22
N VAL A 109 19.21 5.69 19.58
CA VAL A 109 20.06 4.50 19.78
C VAL A 109 21.48 4.98 20.07
N ASP A 110 22.06 4.52 21.17
CA ASP A 110 23.44 4.87 21.60
C ASP A 110 23.72 6.38 21.74
N GLY A 111 22.69 7.19 21.99
CA GLY A 111 22.79 8.64 22.17
C GLY A 111 22.49 9.45 20.92
N ASP A 112 22.36 8.81 19.75
CA ASP A 112 22.00 9.46 18.49
C ASP A 112 20.50 9.31 18.21
N SER A 113 19.82 10.45 18.03
CA SER A 113 18.41 10.50 17.65
C SER A 113 18.27 10.61 16.13
N HIS A 114 17.42 9.78 15.53
CA HIS A 114 17.05 9.89 14.12
C HIS A 114 15.55 9.73 13.94
N GLU A 115 15.00 10.42 12.93
CA GLU A 115 13.61 10.26 12.53
C GLU A 115 13.35 8.85 11.96
N THR A 116 12.24 8.25 12.36
CA THR A 116 11.77 6.94 11.89
C THR A 116 10.29 7.00 11.56
N SER A 117 9.83 6.05 10.74
CA SER A 117 8.39 5.82 10.58
C SER A 117 7.77 5.35 11.91
N PRO A 118 6.56 5.83 12.26
CA PRO A 118 5.77 5.29 13.35
C PRO A 118 5.53 3.79 13.16
N ARG A 119 5.58 3.05 14.26
CA ARG A 119 5.28 1.62 14.33
C ARG A 119 4.08 1.41 15.23
N LEU A 120 2.96 1.01 14.65
CA LEU A 120 1.76 0.72 15.42
C LEU A 120 1.77 -0.75 15.90
N PRO A 121 1.38 -1.02 17.16
CA PRO A 121 0.87 -0.09 18.18
C PRO A 121 1.96 0.55 19.08
N LEU A 122 3.24 0.31 18.82
CA LEU A 122 4.36 0.69 19.70
C LEU A 122 4.41 2.19 20.02
N ASP A 123 4.24 3.04 19.01
CA ASP A 123 4.45 4.49 19.15
C ASP A 123 3.17 5.26 19.52
N THR A 124 2.10 4.56 19.90
CA THR A 124 0.81 5.20 20.19
C THR A 124 0.83 6.13 21.41
N GLU A 125 1.72 5.90 22.39
CA GLU A 125 1.91 6.80 23.53
C GLU A 125 2.57 8.11 23.09
N ALA A 126 3.64 8.05 22.28
CA ALA A 126 4.29 9.24 21.74
C ALA A 126 3.34 10.08 20.86
N ILE A 127 2.52 9.42 20.03
CA ILE A 127 1.50 10.09 19.21
C ILE A 127 0.44 10.75 20.10
N HIS A 128 0.01 10.07 21.16
CA HIS A 128 -0.94 10.62 22.13
C HIS A 128 -0.40 11.88 22.81
N ASP A 129 0.83 11.81 23.35
CA ASP A 129 1.42 12.91 24.11
C ASP A 129 1.63 14.14 23.21
N THR A 130 2.16 13.94 22.01
CA THR A 130 2.33 15.01 21.01
C THR A 130 0.99 15.68 20.65
N ALA A 131 -0.06 14.89 20.45
CA ALA A 131 -1.39 15.41 20.14
C ALA A 131 -2.02 16.16 21.33
N ALA A 132 -1.81 15.70 22.55
CA ALA A 132 -2.28 16.35 23.77
C ALA A 132 -1.56 17.68 24.01
N GLU A 133 -0.24 17.72 23.85
CA GLU A 133 0.59 18.91 24.03
C GLU A 133 0.26 20.00 23.01
N THR A 134 0.08 19.62 21.75
CA THR A 134 -0.26 20.56 20.67
C THR A 134 -1.74 20.95 20.66
N GLY A 135 -2.59 20.18 21.35
CA GLY A 135 -4.04 20.35 21.29
C GLY A 135 -4.64 20.05 19.92
N ALA A 136 -3.98 19.18 19.13
CA ALA A 136 -4.42 18.84 17.79
C ALA A 136 -5.81 18.21 17.78
N ALA A 137 -6.67 18.65 16.85
CA ALA A 137 -8.01 18.09 16.66
C ALA A 137 -8.06 16.98 15.61
N LEU A 138 -7.01 16.87 14.78
CA LEU A 138 -6.88 15.89 13.71
C LEU A 138 -5.44 15.40 13.61
N ILE A 139 -5.25 14.09 13.47
CA ILE A 139 -3.96 13.45 13.18
C ILE A 139 -4.12 12.69 11.87
N LEU A 140 -3.36 13.04 10.84
CA LEU A 140 -3.34 12.39 9.54
C LEU A 140 -2.15 11.43 9.45
N ILE A 141 -2.39 10.17 9.08
CA ILE A 141 -1.36 9.16 8.78
C ILE A 141 -1.48 8.77 7.31
N ASP A 142 -0.50 9.14 6.49
CA ASP A 142 -0.53 8.93 5.05
C ASP A 142 0.74 8.27 4.50
N PRO A 143 0.69 7.02 4.00
CA PRO A 143 -0.39 6.05 4.13
C PRO A 143 -0.28 5.24 5.43
N ILE A 144 -1.39 4.66 5.92
CA ILE A 144 -1.35 3.78 7.11
C ILE A 144 -0.46 2.55 6.90
N ALA A 145 -0.36 2.07 5.65
CA ALA A 145 0.41 0.88 5.28
C ALA A 145 1.88 0.97 5.70
N SER A 146 2.45 2.18 5.71
CA SER A 146 3.85 2.43 6.06
C SER A 146 4.11 2.50 7.57
N THR A 147 3.06 2.39 8.40
CA THR A 147 3.15 2.46 9.87
C THR A 147 2.79 1.15 10.57
N MET A 148 2.29 0.16 9.84
CA MET A 148 1.83 -1.10 10.41
C MET A 148 2.96 -2.12 10.51
N ASN A 149 3.03 -2.79 11.66
CA ASN A 149 3.81 -4.01 11.82
C ASN A 149 2.92 -5.22 11.47
N GLY A 150 3.34 -6.05 10.50
CA GLY A 150 2.64 -7.29 10.13
C GLY A 150 2.08 -7.30 8.71
N ASP A 151 1.12 -8.19 8.45
CA ASP A 151 0.52 -8.35 7.12
C ASP A 151 -0.77 -7.52 7.00
N LEU A 152 -0.80 -6.61 6.02
CA LEU A 152 -1.95 -5.75 5.73
C LEU A 152 -3.22 -6.52 5.32
N ASN A 153 -3.09 -7.80 4.99
CA ASN A 153 -4.22 -8.68 4.66
C ASN A 153 -4.70 -9.51 5.85
N ARG A 154 -3.96 -9.53 6.97
CA ARG A 154 -4.37 -10.24 8.19
C ARG A 154 -5.21 -9.32 9.06
N GLU A 155 -6.48 -9.68 9.23
CA GLU A 155 -7.44 -8.89 10.03
C GLU A 155 -6.91 -8.60 11.45
N ALA A 156 -6.26 -9.56 12.09
CA ALA A 156 -5.70 -9.38 13.43
C ALA A 156 -4.63 -8.27 13.50
N ASP A 157 -3.77 -8.17 12.48
CA ASP A 157 -2.70 -7.17 12.43
C ASP A 157 -3.30 -5.77 12.16
N VAL A 158 -4.29 -5.69 11.25
CA VAL A 158 -5.07 -4.47 10.98
C VAL A 158 -5.80 -3.97 12.23
N ARG A 159 -6.52 -4.86 12.92
CA ARG A 159 -7.26 -4.55 14.15
C ARG A 159 -6.31 -4.06 15.23
N SER A 160 -5.19 -4.75 15.43
CA SER A 160 -4.18 -4.35 16.42
C SER A 160 -3.72 -2.90 16.22
N ALA A 161 -3.43 -2.49 14.99
CA ALA A 161 -3.00 -1.14 14.67
C ALA A 161 -4.14 -0.11 14.78
N VAL A 162 -5.28 -0.37 14.14
CA VAL A 162 -6.41 0.58 14.11
C VAL A 162 -7.04 0.76 15.50
N ASP A 163 -7.19 -0.31 16.27
CA ASP A 163 -7.72 -0.22 17.65
C ASP A 163 -6.75 0.54 18.57
N ALA A 164 -5.44 0.50 18.28
CA ALA A 164 -4.47 1.31 19.01
C ALA A 164 -4.61 2.80 18.70
N LEU A 165 -4.81 3.16 17.42
CA LEU A 165 -5.15 4.52 17.03
C LEU A 165 -6.50 4.98 17.60
N ALA A 166 -7.48 4.09 17.70
CA ALA A 166 -8.76 4.39 18.33
C ALA A 166 -8.61 4.77 19.81
N ARG A 167 -7.71 4.11 20.54
CA ARG A 167 -7.37 4.49 21.93
C ARG A 167 -6.68 5.86 22.00
N VAL A 168 -5.86 6.22 21.02
CA VAL A 168 -5.27 7.57 20.94
C VAL A 168 -6.37 8.61 20.72
N ALA A 169 -7.27 8.36 19.77
CA ALA A 169 -8.40 9.24 19.47
C ALA A 169 -9.32 9.44 20.69
N ASP A 170 -9.66 8.36 21.40
CA ASP A 170 -10.50 8.39 22.60
C ASP A 170 -9.89 9.24 23.73
N LYS A 171 -8.60 9.05 24.01
CA LYS A 171 -7.89 9.78 25.08
C LYS A 171 -7.67 11.25 24.77
N THR A 172 -7.34 11.58 23.52
CA THR A 172 -7.02 12.97 23.11
C THR A 172 -8.27 13.77 22.72
N GLY A 173 -9.35 13.10 22.35
CA GLY A 173 -10.52 13.71 21.72
C GLY A 173 -10.29 14.16 20.26
N ALA A 174 -9.11 13.88 19.70
CA ALA A 174 -8.79 14.13 18.30
C ALA A 174 -9.43 13.08 17.38
N VAL A 175 -9.53 13.41 16.10
CA VAL A 175 -9.77 12.40 15.06
C VAL A 175 -8.44 11.88 14.57
N VAL A 176 -8.31 10.56 14.44
CA VAL A 176 -7.20 9.97 13.68
C VAL A 176 -7.72 9.60 12.30
N MET A 177 -7.18 10.22 11.26
CA MET A 177 -7.50 9.96 9.87
C MET A 177 -6.32 9.27 9.21
N PHE A 178 -6.60 8.30 8.34
CA PHE A 178 -5.53 7.70 7.54
C PHE A 178 -5.92 7.51 6.08
N VAL A 179 -4.90 7.50 5.22
CA VAL A 179 -5.05 7.26 3.79
C VAL A 179 -4.66 5.82 3.45
N ARG A 180 -5.45 5.21 2.56
CA ARG A 180 -5.16 3.87 2.01
C ARG A 180 -5.38 3.84 0.50
N HIS A 181 -4.45 3.20 -0.19
CA HIS A 181 -4.61 2.85 -1.59
C HIS A 181 -5.27 1.48 -1.75
N PHE A 182 -6.19 1.36 -2.70
CA PHE A 182 -6.67 0.05 -3.13
C PHE A 182 -5.58 -0.72 -3.89
N GLY A 183 -5.50 -2.03 -3.69
CA GLY A 183 -4.52 -2.88 -4.35
C GLY A 183 -4.68 -2.92 -5.88
N LYS A 184 -3.56 -3.09 -6.59
CA LYS A 184 -3.54 -3.37 -8.04
C LYS A 184 -3.70 -4.88 -8.25
N GLY A 185 -4.86 -5.31 -8.72
CA GLY A 185 -5.14 -6.70 -9.12
C GLY A 185 -6.32 -6.78 -10.10
N GLY A 186 -6.39 -7.79 -10.96
CA GLY A 186 -7.51 -8.02 -11.88
C GLY A 186 -8.74 -8.56 -11.16
N GLY A 187 -9.92 -7.99 -11.42
CA GLY A 187 -11.20 -8.33 -10.78
C GLY A 187 -12.16 -7.12 -10.76
N ASN A 188 -13.46 -7.37 -10.63
CA ASN A 188 -14.49 -6.33 -10.57
C ASN A 188 -14.15 -5.35 -9.44
N ALA A 189 -14.33 -4.05 -9.66
CA ALA A 189 -13.92 -3.06 -8.66
C ALA A 189 -14.74 -3.13 -7.35
N SER A 190 -15.86 -3.86 -7.34
CA SER A 190 -16.56 -4.33 -6.12
C SER A 190 -15.71 -5.32 -5.28
N ASP A 191 -14.98 -6.25 -5.90
CA ASP A 191 -14.07 -7.17 -5.19
C ASP A 191 -12.83 -6.43 -4.64
N LYS A 192 -12.45 -5.29 -5.27
CA LYS A 192 -11.39 -4.39 -4.77
C LYS A 192 -11.83 -3.60 -3.53
N MET A 193 -13.13 -3.30 -3.40
CA MET A 193 -13.69 -2.84 -2.13
C MET A 193 -13.63 -3.94 -1.06
N SER A 194 -13.78 -5.22 -1.44
CA SER A 194 -13.79 -6.37 -0.51
C SER A 194 -12.44 -6.67 0.14
N GLY A 195 -11.30 -6.44 -0.53
CA GLY A 195 -9.96 -6.60 0.08
C GLY A 195 -9.66 -5.66 1.26
N SER A 196 -10.63 -4.83 1.66
CA SER A 196 -10.52 -3.82 2.72
C SER A 196 -11.49 -4.00 3.89
N HIS A 197 -12.23 -5.12 3.98
CA HIS A 197 -13.20 -5.35 5.07
C HIS A 197 -12.61 -5.12 6.46
N ALA A 198 -11.44 -5.69 6.76
CA ALA A 198 -10.79 -5.52 8.07
C ALA A 198 -10.58 -4.03 8.46
N PHE A 199 -10.16 -3.18 7.51
CA PHE A 199 -9.98 -1.75 7.77
C PHE A 199 -11.32 -1.01 7.83
N ARG A 200 -12.23 -1.31 6.89
CA ARG A 200 -13.59 -0.75 6.86
C ARG A 200 -14.29 -1.01 8.19
N ASP A 201 -14.16 -2.22 8.72
CA ASP A 201 -14.84 -2.65 9.96
C ASP A 201 -14.22 -2.06 11.21
N ALA A 202 -12.92 -1.77 11.19
CA ALA A 202 -12.19 -1.19 12.31
C ALA A 202 -12.43 0.32 12.50
N VAL A 203 -12.84 1.06 11.46
CA VAL A 203 -13.06 2.52 11.54
C VAL A 203 -14.54 2.91 11.67
N ARG A 204 -14.79 4.17 12.07
CA ARG A 204 -16.14 4.71 12.27
C ARG A 204 -16.68 5.48 11.05
N SER A 205 -15.79 6.07 10.26
CA SER A 205 -16.12 6.67 8.97
C SER A 205 -15.15 6.21 7.88
N VAL A 206 -15.69 5.92 6.69
CA VAL A 206 -14.93 5.57 5.48
C VAL A 206 -15.40 6.45 4.33
N PHE A 207 -14.46 7.11 3.67
CA PHE A 207 -14.70 7.87 2.45
C PHE A 207 -13.98 7.19 1.30
N LEU A 208 -14.73 6.84 0.26
CA LEU A 208 -14.20 6.27 -0.97
C LEU A 208 -14.00 7.37 -2.00
N PHE A 209 -12.92 7.29 -2.78
CA PHE A 209 -12.57 8.26 -3.82
C PHE A 209 -12.43 7.56 -5.17
N ALA A 210 -13.13 8.05 -6.18
CA ALA A 210 -12.98 7.60 -7.57
C ALA A 210 -12.94 8.78 -8.54
N ALA A 211 -12.01 8.73 -9.49
CA ALA A 211 -11.95 9.70 -10.58
C ALA A 211 -13.09 9.45 -11.58
N ASP A 212 -13.75 10.51 -12.01
CA ASP A 212 -14.87 10.52 -12.96
C ASP A 212 -14.65 11.69 -13.94
N GLY A 213 -13.85 11.46 -14.99
CA GLY A 213 -13.45 12.51 -15.91
C GLY A 213 -12.51 13.53 -15.25
N ASP A 214 -12.89 14.80 -15.24
CA ASP A 214 -12.14 15.93 -14.68
C ASP A 214 -12.42 16.17 -13.18
N ARG A 215 -13.36 15.42 -12.60
CA ARG A 215 -13.74 15.50 -11.19
C ARG A 215 -13.44 14.19 -10.46
N VAL A 216 -13.48 14.28 -9.14
CA VAL A 216 -13.38 13.14 -8.23
C VAL A 216 -14.66 13.06 -7.43
N ILE A 217 -15.30 11.90 -7.46
CA ILE A 217 -16.45 11.57 -6.63
C ILE A 217 -15.95 11.00 -5.30
N VAL A 218 -16.53 11.50 -4.21
CA VAL A 218 -16.32 10.99 -2.86
C VAL A 218 -17.66 10.50 -2.32
N THR A 219 -17.69 9.28 -1.82
CA THR A 219 -18.88 8.70 -1.16
C THR A 219 -18.52 8.32 0.26
N GLN A 220 -19.34 8.74 1.23
CA GLN A 220 -19.25 8.23 2.59
C GLN A 220 -19.85 6.82 2.67
N ASP A 221 -19.03 5.84 2.31
CA ASP A 221 -19.39 4.42 2.28
C ASP A 221 -19.66 3.82 3.68
N LYS A 222 -19.14 4.46 4.73
CA LYS A 222 -19.48 4.11 6.11
C LYS A 222 -19.54 5.37 6.97
N GLY A 223 -20.60 5.47 7.77
CA GLY A 223 -20.74 6.47 8.82
C GLY A 223 -21.58 5.91 9.96
N ASN A 224 -20.96 5.23 10.93
CA ASN A 224 -21.69 4.51 11.99
C ASN A 224 -22.62 5.41 12.82
N TYR A 225 -22.33 6.71 12.88
CA TYR A 225 -23.08 7.68 13.65
C TYR A 225 -23.82 8.68 12.75
N ALA A 226 -23.60 8.61 11.43
CA ALA A 226 -24.12 9.59 10.48
C ALA A 226 -25.61 9.33 10.23
N PRO A 227 -26.41 10.36 9.92
CA PRO A 227 -27.75 10.15 9.40
C PRO A 227 -27.73 9.21 8.19
N PRO A 228 -28.74 8.36 7.99
CA PRO A 228 -28.82 7.51 6.80
C PRO A 228 -28.82 8.34 5.52
N GLY A 229 -27.94 8.02 4.59
CA GLY A 229 -27.87 8.64 3.26
C GLY A 229 -26.52 8.35 2.61
N ASP A 230 -26.53 7.93 1.34
CA ASP A 230 -25.32 7.85 0.52
C ASP A 230 -24.94 9.27 0.09
N GLU A 231 -24.45 10.07 1.04
CA GLU A 231 -23.99 11.42 0.74
C GLU A 231 -22.71 11.32 -0.09
N SER A 232 -22.89 11.45 -1.40
CA SER A 232 -21.81 11.62 -2.34
C SER A 232 -21.63 13.11 -2.64
N PHE A 233 -20.39 13.52 -2.82
CA PHE A 233 -20.02 14.86 -3.21
C PHE A 233 -18.87 14.81 -4.20
N ALA A 234 -18.71 15.88 -4.96
CA ALA A 234 -17.70 15.98 -5.98
C ALA A 234 -16.74 17.12 -5.67
N PHE A 235 -15.49 16.94 -6.08
CA PHE A 235 -14.51 18.01 -6.15
C PHE A 235 -13.68 17.88 -7.42
N ARG A 236 -12.99 18.96 -7.77
CA ARG A 236 -12.00 18.98 -8.84
C ARG A 236 -10.64 19.38 -8.28
N LEU A 237 -9.59 18.88 -8.90
CA LEU A 237 -8.23 19.33 -8.64
C LEU A 237 -7.90 20.44 -9.63
N GLU A 238 -7.52 21.60 -9.12
CA GLU A 238 -7.09 22.75 -9.91
C GLU A 238 -5.62 23.02 -9.65
N ASP A 239 -4.84 23.20 -10.71
CA ASP A 239 -3.43 23.56 -10.60
C ASP A 239 -3.31 25.04 -10.24
N VAL A 240 -2.65 25.31 -9.11
CA VAL A 240 -2.42 26.65 -8.58
C VAL A 240 -0.92 26.86 -8.40
N SER A 241 -0.43 28.01 -8.84
CA SER A 241 0.94 28.43 -8.57
C SER A 241 1.03 29.01 -7.16
N VAL A 242 1.92 28.47 -6.34
CA VAL A 242 2.22 28.98 -4.99
C VAL A 242 3.66 29.44 -4.90
N PRO A 243 3.97 30.50 -4.14
CA PRO A 243 5.34 30.93 -3.92
C PRO A 243 6.09 29.96 -3.02
N THR A 244 7.33 29.61 -3.37
CA THR A 244 8.33 28.98 -2.50
C THR A 244 9.62 29.81 -2.50
N ASP A 245 10.54 29.49 -1.59
CA ASP A 245 11.78 30.27 -1.40
C ASP A 245 12.70 30.24 -2.63
N ASP A 246 12.57 29.20 -3.47
CA ASP A 246 13.35 28.94 -4.69
C ASP A 246 12.56 29.20 -5.99
N GLY A 247 11.36 29.79 -5.91
CA GLY A 247 10.54 30.18 -7.05
C GLY A 247 9.07 29.74 -6.91
N PRO A 248 8.17 30.11 -7.82
CA PRO A 248 6.81 29.59 -7.80
C PRO A 248 6.76 28.12 -8.23
N THR A 249 5.91 27.31 -7.59
CA THR A 249 5.65 25.91 -7.98
C THR A 249 4.16 25.68 -8.23
N ALA A 250 3.83 24.82 -9.19
CA ALA A 250 2.45 24.46 -9.49
C ALA A 250 2.03 23.23 -8.68
N VAL A 251 0.94 23.35 -7.93
CA VAL A 251 0.39 22.26 -7.12
C VAL A 251 -1.13 22.20 -7.20
N ALA A 252 -1.68 21.00 -7.04
CA ALA A 252 -3.12 20.79 -7.05
C ALA A 252 -3.79 21.31 -5.76
N ARG A 253 -4.89 22.03 -5.91
CA ARG A 253 -5.81 22.47 -4.86
C ARG A 253 -7.20 21.87 -5.10
N VAL A 254 -7.93 21.59 -4.03
CA VAL A 254 -9.34 21.15 -4.09
C VAL A 254 -10.26 22.33 -4.39
N VAL A 255 -11.14 22.15 -5.38
CA VAL A 255 -12.31 22.98 -5.63
C VAL A 255 -13.56 22.13 -5.41
N GLU A 256 -14.31 22.40 -4.36
CA GLU A 256 -15.55 21.66 -4.06
C GLU A 256 -16.64 22.00 -5.09
N LEU A 257 -17.33 20.96 -5.57
CA LEU A 257 -18.44 21.08 -6.53
C LEU A 257 -19.80 20.85 -5.85
N GLY A 258 -19.80 20.49 -4.57
CA GLY A 258 -21.02 20.20 -3.80
C GLY A 258 -21.46 18.74 -3.88
N THR A 259 -22.73 18.51 -3.53
CA THR A 259 -23.35 17.18 -3.53
C THR A 259 -23.43 16.59 -4.93
N SER A 260 -23.38 15.26 -5.03
CA SER A 260 -23.40 14.50 -6.27
C SER A 260 -24.44 13.39 -6.18
N ASP A 261 -25.25 13.24 -7.23
CA ASP A 261 -26.16 12.09 -7.39
C ASP A 261 -25.42 10.83 -7.86
N THR A 262 -24.15 10.96 -8.26
CA THR A 262 -23.28 9.85 -8.63
C THR A 262 -22.48 9.41 -7.42
N SER A 263 -22.52 8.11 -7.10
CA SER A 263 -21.68 7.48 -6.08
C SER A 263 -20.39 6.90 -6.66
N VAL A 264 -19.41 6.61 -5.80
CA VAL A 264 -18.20 5.88 -6.18
C VAL A 264 -18.52 4.50 -6.74
N SER A 265 -19.54 3.82 -6.21
CA SER A 265 -20.02 2.54 -6.74
C SER A 265 -20.50 2.68 -8.19
N ASP A 266 -21.22 3.76 -8.51
CA ASP A 266 -21.69 4.01 -9.88
C ASP A 266 -20.53 4.29 -10.85
N VAL A 267 -19.53 5.07 -10.42
CA VAL A 267 -18.32 5.33 -11.21
C VAL A 267 -17.58 4.03 -11.50
N ILE A 268 -17.44 3.20 -10.47
CA ILE A 268 -16.77 1.90 -10.55
C ILE A 268 -17.50 0.95 -11.50
N ASN A 269 -18.82 0.86 -11.41
CA ASN A 269 -19.62 -0.03 -12.23
C ASN A 269 -19.62 0.42 -13.69
N ARG A 270 -19.77 1.73 -13.96
CA ARG A 270 -19.65 2.28 -15.33
C ARG A 270 -18.32 1.96 -16.00
N ALA A 271 -17.22 2.03 -15.26
CA ALA A 271 -15.90 1.70 -15.80
C ALA A 271 -15.77 0.19 -16.13
N ALA A 272 -16.33 -0.68 -15.29
CA ALA A 272 -16.33 -2.12 -15.54
C ALA A 272 -17.20 -2.50 -16.76
N ASP A 273 -18.36 -1.85 -16.91
CA ASP A 273 -19.25 -2.05 -18.06
C ASP A 273 -18.60 -1.57 -19.37
N ALA A 274 -17.94 -0.39 -19.35
CA ALA A 274 -17.21 0.12 -20.51
C ALA A 274 -16.00 -0.75 -20.90
N GLU A 275 -15.27 -1.30 -19.93
CA GLU A 275 -14.19 -2.27 -20.18
C GLU A 275 -14.76 -3.60 -20.74
N GLY A 276 -15.94 -4.02 -20.29
CA GLY A 276 -16.64 -5.22 -20.78
C GLY A 276 -17.21 -5.06 -22.20
N GLU A 277 -17.70 -3.88 -22.57
CA GLU A 277 -18.18 -3.56 -23.91
C GLU A 277 -17.04 -3.35 -24.91
N ALA A 278 -15.92 -2.75 -24.49
CA ALA A 278 -14.73 -2.64 -25.33
C ALA A 278 -14.12 -4.03 -25.66
N ASP A 279 -14.12 -4.96 -24.70
CA ASP A 279 -13.72 -6.36 -24.94
C ASP A 279 -14.77 -7.14 -25.76
N ALA A 280 -16.03 -6.70 -25.81
CA ALA A 280 -17.07 -7.30 -26.66
C ALA A 280 -16.93 -6.91 -28.14
N GLY A 281 -16.20 -5.84 -28.47
CA GLY A 281 -16.01 -5.33 -29.83
C GLY A 281 -14.90 -5.99 -30.65
N GLU A 282 -13.85 -6.52 -30.01
CA GLU A 282 -12.76 -7.25 -30.68
C GLU A 282 -12.80 -8.74 -30.28
N ARG A 283 -13.05 -9.62 -31.25
CA ARG A 283 -12.92 -11.07 -31.05
C ARG A 283 -11.46 -11.37 -30.71
N THR A 284 -11.21 -11.95 -29.54
CA THR A 284 -9.84 -12.35 -29.16
C THR A 284 -9.32 -13.45 -30.09
N ALA A 285 -8.00 -13.57 -30.27
CA ALA A 285 -7.40 -14.63 -31.09
C ALA A 285 -7.85 -16.06 -30.68
N ALA A 286 -8.18 -16.25 -29.40
CA ALA A 286 -8.73 -17.51 -28.89
C ALA A 286 -10.21 -17.74 -29.25
N GLU A 287 -11.00 -16.67 -29.43
CA GLU A 287 -12.37 -16.76 -29.94
C GLU A 287 -12.36 -17.14 -31.42
N HIS A 288 -11.55 -16.48 -32.24
CA HIS A 288 -11.37 -16.84 -33.65
C HIS A 288 -10.92 -18.30 -33.80
N TRP A 289 -9.87 -18.69 -33.06
CA TRP A 289 -9.36 -20.05 -33.11
C TRP A 289 -10.41 -21.09 -32.71
N LEU A 290 -11.17 -20.86 -31.63
CA LEU A 290 -12.17 -21.82 -31.16
C LEU A 290 -13.38 -21.93 -32.10
N GLU A 291 -13.80 -20.79 -32.70
CA GLU A 291 -14.86 -20.75 -33.70
C GLU A 291 -14.44 -21.51 -34.97
N ASP A 292 -13.25 -21.23 -35.50
CA ASP A 292 -12.70 -21.90 -36.70
C ASP A 292 -12.50 -23.40 -36.46
N TYR A 293 -11.94 -23.78 -35.30
CA TYR A 293 -11.66 -25.16 -34.95
C TYR A 293 -12.94 -25.99 -34.84
N LEU A 294 -13.98 -25.50 -34.15
CA LEU A 294 -15.25 -26.21 -34.01
C LEU A 294 -16.09 -26.17 -35.29
N THR A 295 -15.92 -25.15 -36.14
CA THR A 295 -16.55 -25.10 -37.47
C THR A 295 -15.94 -26.14 -38.41
N ALA A 296 -14.61 -26.30 -38.38
CA ALA A 296 -13.90 -27.27 -39.23
C ALA A 296 -14.07 -28.73 -38.77
N ASN A 297 -14.12 -28.97 -37.45
CA ASN A 297 -14.15 -30.33 -36.89
C ASN A 297 -15.55 -30.78 -36.43
N GLY A 298 -16.54 -29.87 -36.36
CA GLY A 298 -17.87 -30.16 -35.83
C GLY A 298 -17.86 -30.48 -34.32
N PRO A 299 -18.89 -31.21 -33.82
CA PRO A 299 -18.97 -31.60 -32.41
C PRO A 299 -17.73 -32.40 -31.96
N THR A 300 -16.89 -31.79 -31.14
CA THR A 300 -15.57 -32.34 -30.78
C THR A 300 -15.45 -32.58 -29.28
N PRO A 301 -14.86 -33.71 -28.81
CA PRO A 301 -14.61 -33.93 -27.39
C PRO A 301 -13.78 -32.82 -26.76
N SER A 302 -14.23 -32.31 -25.62
CA SER A 302 -13.60 -31.20 -24.88
C SER A 302 -12.12 -31.43 -24.57
N LYS A 303 -11.73 -32.69 -24.32
CA LYS A 303 -10.34 -33.09 -24.08
C LYS A 303 -9.46 -32.85 -25.32
N THR A 304 -9.98 -33.11 -26.51
CA THR A 304 -9.28 -32.90 -27.78
C THR A 304 -9.14 -31.40 -28.06
N VAL A 305 -10.22 -30.63 -27.91
CA VAL A 305 -10.20 -29.16 -28.07
C VAL A 305 -9.16 -28.52 -27.15
N LYS A 306 -9.11 -28.91 -25.88
CA LYS A 306 -8.11 -28.39 -24.91
C LYS A 306 -6.67 -28.75 -25.29
N THR A 307 -6.48 -29.97 -25.80
CA THR A 307 -5.14 -30.44 -26.21
C THR A 307 -4.63 -29.66 -27.42
N ASP A 308 -5.50 -29.41 -28.39
CA ASP A 308 -5.12 -28.67 -29.60
C ASP A 308 -5.00 -27.16 -29.35
N ALA A 309 -5.81 -26.59 -28.46
CA ALA A 309 -5.66 -25.21 -28.01
C ALA A 309 -4.29 -24.96 -27.35
N ALA A 310 -3.81 -25.93 -26.57
CA ALA A 310 -2.51 -25.85 -25.92
C ALA A 310 -1.34 -25.87 -26.92
N LYS A 311 -1.49 -26.57 -28.06
CA LYS A 311 -0.49 -26.57 -29.15
C LYS A 311 -0.38 -25.19 -29.80
N GLU A 312 -1.48 -24.46 -29.86
CA GLU A 312 -1.57 -23.08 -30.36
C GLU A 312 -1.29 -22.01 -29.29
N LYS A 313 -0.72 -22.43 -28.14
CA LYS A 313 -0.35 -21.57 -27.00
C LYS A 313 -1.54 -20.81 -26.38
N ILE A 314 -2.76 -21.31 -26.54
CA ILE A 314 -3.95 -20.78 -25.90
C ILE A 314 -4.09 -21.42 -24.51
N SER A 315 -4.06 -20.61 -23.46
CA SER A 315 -4.23 -21.10 -22.09
C SER A 315 -5.65 -21.64 -21.85
N GLU A 316 -5.81 -22.62 -20.97
CA GLU A 316 -7.12 -23.19 -20.66
C GLU A 316 -8.08 -22.14 -20.05
N ALA A 317 -7.55 -21.18 -19.30
CA ALA A 317 -8.34 -20.06 -18.77
C ALA A 317 -8.86 -19.14 -19.89
N THR A 318 -8.04 -18.87 -20.91
CA THR A 318 -8.42 -18.09 -22.09
C THR A 318 -9.45 -18.84 -22.94
N LEU A 319 -9.24 -20.15 -23.15
CA LEU A 319 -10.15 -21.02 -23.90
C LEU A 319 -11.53 -21.11 -23.23
N LYS A 320 -11.58 -21.19 -21.89
CA LYS A 320 -12.84 -21.23 -21.12
C LYS A 320 -13.63 -19.93 -21.25
N ARG A 321 -12.94 -18.78 -21.35
CA ARG A 321 -13.56 -17.47 -21.59
C ARG A 321 -14.13 -17.38 -23.01
N ALA A 322 -13.34 -17.78 -24.02
CA ALA A 322 -13.78 -17.85 -25.42
C ALA A 322 -15.03 -18.74 -25.58
N LYS A 323 -15.02 -19.93 -24.96
CA LYS A 323 -16.18 -20.85 -24.95
C LYS A 323 -17.46 -20.19 -24.43
N LYS A 324 -17.36 -19.46 -23.31
CA LYS A 324 -18.51 -18.76 -22.69
C LYS A 324 -19.02 -17.65 -23.60
N LYS A 325 -18.11 -16.89 -24.23
CA LYS A 325 -18.43 -15.74 -25.09
C LYS A 325 -19.04 -16.16 -26.43
N LEU A 326 -18.58 -17.26 -27.02
CA LEU A 326 -19.13 -17.85 -28.24
C LEU A 326 -20.42 -18.67 -28.03
N GLY A 327 -20.86 -18.88 -26.78
CA GLY A 327 -22.06 -19.67 -26.48
C GLY A 327 -21.94 -21.15 -26.88
N VAL A 328 -20.73 -21.72 -26.87
CA VAL A 328 -20.49 -23.12 -27.24
C VAL A 328 -21.25 -24.05 -26.30
N LEU A 329 -22.06 -24.94 -26.86
CA LEU A 329 -22.85 -25.92 -26.13
C LEU A 329 -21.97 -27.08 -25.68
N ASP A 330 -22.16 -27.52 -24.44
CA ASP A 330 -21.45 -28.64 -23.82
C ASP A 330 -22.43 -29.76 -23.52
N ARG A 331 -22.33 -30.87 -24.25
CA ARG A 331 -23.16 -32.06 -24.04
C ARG A 331 -22.30 -33.18 -23.48
N SER A 332 -22.72 -33.74 -22.36
CA SER A 332 -22.03 -34.87 -21.72
C SER A 332 -22.84 -36.14 -21.92
N GLU A 333 -22.31 -37.08 -22.71
CA GLU A 333 -23.00 -38.33 -23.09
C GLU A 333 -22.03 -39.54 -23.00
N GLY A 334 -22.59 -40.76 -22.96
CA GLY A 334 -21.84 -42.03 -22.95
C GLY A 334 -21.36 -42.55 -21.58
N PHE A 335 -20.80 -43.78 -21.58
CA PHE A 335 -20.13 -44.41 -20.44
C PHE A 335 -18.78 -45.01 -20.88
N PRO A 336 -17.63 -44.54 -20.35
CA PRO A 336 -17.48 -43.41 -19.41
C PRO A 336 -17.88 -42.06 -20.02
N ARG A 337 -18.37 -41.14 -19.18
CA ARG A 337 -18.91 -39.84 -19.59
C ARG A 337 -17.88 -38.99 -20.33
N THR A 338 -18.22 -38.55 -21.54
CA THR A 338 -17.38 -37.64 -22.33
C THR A 338 -18.17 -36.36 -22.63
N SER A 339 -17.56 -35.20 -22.37
CA SER A 339 -18.10 -33.88 -22.70
C SER A 339 -17.67 -33.48 -24.10
N THR A 340 -18.64 -33.18 -24.96
CA THR A 340 -18.48 -32.79 -26.37
C THR A 340 -18.92 -31.33 -26.54
N TRP A 341 -18.09 -30.53 -27.20
CA TRP A 341 -18.32 -29.11 -27.46
C TRP A 341 -18.77 -28.90 -28.91
N LEU A 342 -19.78 -28.06 -29.11
CA LEU A 342 -20.31 -27.72 -30.43
C LEU A 342 -20.80 -26.28 -30.50
N LEU A 343 -20.65 -25.64 -31.66
CA LEU A 343 -21.18 -24.30 -31.92
C LEU A 343 -22.70 -24.37 -32.19
N PRO A 344 -23.50 -23.42 -31.69
CA PRO A 344 -24.89 -23.27 -32.12
C PRO A 344 -24.92 -22.91 -33.61
N SER A 345 -25.51 -23.76 -34.45
CA SER A 345 -25.65 -23.48 -35.90
C SER A 345 -26.47 -22.20 -36.13
N ARG A 346 -25.95 -21.26 -36.93
CA ARG A 346 -26.69 -20.08 -37.40
C ARG A 346 -27.34 -20.35 -38.77
N LEU A 347 -28.68 -20.25 -38.80
CA LEU A 347 -29.65 -20.31 -39.93
C LEU A 347 -29.97 -21.74 -40.41
N THR A 348 -31.23 -22.19 -40.50
CA THR A 348 -32.42 -21.58 -41.11
C THR A 348 -33.75 -21.96 -40.43
N GLU A 349 -34.65 -20.99 -40.25
CA GLU A 349 -36.10 -21.22 -40.29
C GLU A 349 -36.50 -21.59 -41.73
N GLN A 350 -37.21 -22.71 -41.93
CA GLN A 350 -38.30 -22.85 -42.91
C GLN A 350 -39.13 -24.10 -42.59
N SER A 351 -40.42 -23.95 -42.87
CA SER A 351 -41.61 -24.64 -42.38
C SER A 351 -41.95 -26.01 -43.01
N GLY A 352 -42.71 -26.82 -42.26
CA GLY A 352 -43.66 -27.85 -42.73
C GLY A 352 -43.34 -29.27 -42.21
N GLU A 353 -44.24 -30.12 -41.73
CA GLU A 353 -45.67 -30.09 -41.45
C GLU A 353 -45.99 -31.40 -40.66
N HIS A 354 -46.93 -31.35 -39.73
CA HIS A 354 -47.67 -32.45 -39.05
C HIS A 354 -47.23 -33.93 -39.13
N ASP A 355 -47.02 -34.57 -37.96
CA ASP A 355 -47.92 -35.66 -37.49
C ASP A 355 -47.89 -35.79 -35.96
N SER A 356 -48.92 -36.43 -35.44
CA SER A 356 -49.65 -36.20 -34.21
C SER A 356 -49.41 -37.29 -33.14
N ARG A 357 -49.95 -37.00 -31.93
CA ARG A 357 -50.13 -37.85 -30.72
C ARG A 357 -49.00 -37.67 -29.69
N GLY A 358 -49.25 -37.30 -28.44
CA GLY A 358 -50.48 -37.12 -27.67
C GLY A 358 -50.11 -37.14 -26.18
N ALA A 359 -51.06 -36.72 -25.35
CA ALA A 359 -51.12 -36.79 -23.89
C ALA A 359 -50.57 -35.58 -23.09
N GLU A 360 -51.34 -35.29 -22.06
CA GLU A 360 -51.73 -34.00 -21.47
C GLU A 360 -50.86 -33.53 -20.29
N PRO A 361 -51.06 -32.27 -19.84
CA PRO A 361 -50.34 -31.68 -18.72
C PRO A 361 -51.01 -31.96 -17.37
N THR A 362 -50.24 -31.93 -16.29
CA THR A 362 -50.82 -31.86 -14.93
C THR A 362 -49.95 -30.98 -14.04
N GLU A 363 -50.43 -29.75 -13.78
CA GLU A 363 -50.17 -29.04 -12.52
C GLU A 363 -51.33 -29.34 -11.53
N PRO A 364 -51.42 -28.69 -10.35
CA PRO A 364 -50.70 -29.01 -9.11
C PRO A 364 -51.69 -29.26 -7.95
N THR A 365 -51.27 -29.90 -6.85
CA THR A 365 -52.14 -29.98 -5.65
C THR A 365 -51.33 -29.86 -4.37
N GLY A 366 -51.68 -28.86 -3.54
CA GLY A 366 -51.21 -28.67 -2.18
C GLY A 366 -52.13 -29.26 -1.10
N GLY A 367 -51.71 -29.05 0.17
CA GLY A 367 -52.45 -29.36 1.41
C GLY A 367 -52.22 -30.79 1.93
N GLU A 368 -52.00 -31.11 3.21
CA GLU A 368 -52.27 -30.43 4.47
C GLU A 368 -51.53 -31.11 5.66
N GLN A 369 -51.14 -30.29 6.64
CA GLN A 369 -51.31 -30.44 8.10
C GLN A 369 -50.70 -31.58 8.96
N ARG A 370 -49.96 -31.10 10.00
CA ARG A 370 -50.03 -31.41 11.46
C ARG A 370 -48.88 -32.18 12.15
N LYS A 371 -48.15 -31.38 12.97
CA LYS A 371 -47.78 -31.53 14.40
C LYS A 371 -47.34 -32.91 14.94
N CYS A 372 -46.14 -32.95 15.51
CA CYS A 372 -45.94 -33.33 16.93
C CYS A 372 -44.58 -32.85 17.47
N THR A 373 -44.57 -32.59 18.77
CA THR A 373 -43.59 -31.91 19.63
C THR A 373 -42.71 -32.90 20.42
N GLU A 374 -41.40 -32.63 20.45
CA GLU A 374 -40.37 -32.93 21.50
C GLU A 374 -40.24 -34.38 22.08
N PRO A 375 -39.27 -34.64 22.99
CA PRO A 375 -37.81 -34.74 22.83
C PRO A 375 -37.30 -36.12 23.35
N THR A 376 -35.98 -36.37 23.40
CA THR A 376 -35.17 -37.38 24.17
C THR A 376 -33.97 -37.76 23.29
N GLY A 377 -32.70 -37.72 23.68
CA GLY A 377 -32.03 -38.11 24.92
C GLY A 377 -30.96 -39.17 24.57
N SER A 378 -29.82 -39.13 25.27
CA SER A 378 -28.51 -39.71 24.92
C SER A 378 -28.40 -41.24 24.80
N ASP A 379 -27.34 -41.71 24.09
CA ASP A 379 -26.24 -42.52 24.65
C ASP A 379 -25.30 -43.05 23.53
N MET A 380 -23.99 -42.76 23.60
CA MET A 380 -22.87 -43.69 23.95
C MET A 380 -22.60 -44.79 22.88
N GLN A 381 -21.39 -45.21 22.50
CA GLN A 381 -20.00 -45.03 22.94
C GLN A 381 -19.05 -45.74 21.95
N SER A 382 -17.74 -45.49 22.10
CA SER A 382 -16.55 -46.30 21.70
C SER A 382 -15.93 -45.97 20.32
N ALA A 383 -14.71 -45.40 20.19
CA ALA A 383 -13.36 -45.79 20.68
C ALA A 383 -12.90 -47.14 20.07
N HIS A 384 -11.71 -47.36 19.49
CA HIS A 384 -10.35 -46.80 19.60
C HIS A 384 -9.55 -47.01 18.28
N GLY A 385 -8.50 -46.20 18.06
CA GLY A 385 -7.40 -46.50 17.10
C GLY A 385 -6.46 -47.62 17.59
N PRO A 386 -5.45 -48.06 16.80
CA PRO A 386 -4.09 -47.47 16.86
C PRO A 386 -3.37 -47.57 15.48
N ALA A 387 -2.12 -47.20 15.19
CA ALA A 387 -0.94 -46.80 15.94
C ALA A 387 -0.03 -45.94 15.03
N SER A 388 0.74 -45.06 15.68
CA SER A 388 1.84 -44.24 15.17
C SER A 388 3.15 -45.03 15.03
N GLU A 389 4.20 -44.40 14.48
CA GLU A 389 5.55 -44.24 15.08
C GLU A 389 6.55 -43.58 14.09
N PRO A 390 7.72 -43.04 14.51
CA PRO A 390 7.95 -42.09 15.60
C PRO A 390 8.97 -40.98 15.24
N THR A 391 8.95 -39.82 15.91
CA THR A 391 10.20 -39.03 16.10
C THR A 391 10.11 -38.12 17.33
N GLY A 392 10.94 -38.44 18.35
CA GLY A 392 11.49 -37.50 19.33
C GLY A 392 10.65 -37.19 20.58
N GLU A 393 10.90 -37.93 21.67
CA GLU A 393 10.53 -37.52 23.03
C GLU A 393 11.26 -36.22 23.45
N PRO A 394 10.60 -35.26 24.11
CA PRO A 394 11.26 -34.34 25.02
C PRO A 394 11.09 -34.85 26.45
N THR A 395 12.20 -35.11 27.12
CA THR A 395 12.27 -35.27 28.57
C THR A 395 11.81 -33.97 29.24
N GLY A 396 10.51 -33.90 29.52
CA GLY A 396 9.89 -32.82 30.30
C GLY A 396 10.49 -32.78 31.69
N SER A 397 10.90 -31.59 32.12
CA SER A 397 11.33 -31.35 33.50
C SER A 397 10.07 -31.20 34.35
N ASP A 398 9.90 -32.00 35.40
CA ASP A 398 8.78 -31.83 36.35
C ASP A 398 8.95 -30.58 37.25
N THR A 399 10.04 -29.84 37.09
CA THR A 399 10.35 -28.61 37.82
C THR A 399 10.76 -27.46 36.89
N CYS A 400 10.38 -26.25 37.29
CA CYS A 400 10.68 -25.03 36.56
C CYS A 400 12.18 -24.73 36.57
N ARG A 401 12.77 -24.55 35.39
CA ARG A 401 14.20 -24.25 35.23
C ARG A 401 14.62 -22.84 35.71
N HIS A 402 13.66 -21.99 36.06
CA HIS A 402 13.94 -20.66 36.62
C HIS A 402 13.79 -20.60 38.14
N CYS A 403 12.65 -21.04 38.67
CA CYS A 403 12.37 -20.94 40.12
C CYS A 403 12.49 -22.26 40.89
N GLY A 404 12.69 -23.40 40.22
CA GLY A 404 12.85 -24.71 40.86
C GLY A 404 11.56 -25.35 41.38
N GLU A 405 10.42 -24.64 41.35
CA GLU A 405 9.13 -25.18 41.79
C GLU A 405 8.53 -26.20 40.81
N PRO A 406 7.71 -27.16 41.28
CA PRO A 406 7.09 -28.17 40.43
C PRO A 406 6.15 -27.56 39.38
N LEU A 407 6.17 -28.15 38.18
CA LEU A 407 5.31 -27.77 37.05
C LEU A 407 4.09 -28.68 37.05
N ILE A 408 2.90 -28.09 37.17
CA ILE A 408 1.65 -28.84 37.35
C ILE A 408 0.93 -29.05 36.00
N PHE A 409 0.98 -28.06 35.11
CA PHE A 409 0.31 -28.10 33.81
C PHE A 409 1.20 -28.71 32.71
N ASP A 410 0.60 -29.40 31.74
CA ASP A 410 1.35 -30.13 30.71
C ASP A 410 2.09 -29.22 29.72
N ASP A 411 1.56 -28.03 29.46
CA ASP A 411 2.23 -26.98 28.68
C ASP A 411 3.45 -26.41 29.42
N ASP A 412 3.32 -26.19 30.73
CA ASP A 412 4.40 -25.78 31.64
C ASP A 412 5.52 -26.83 31.69
N LYS A 413 5.18 -28.13 31.78
CA LYS A 413 6.12 -29.26 31.76
C LYS A 413 6.84 -29.39 30.42
N ARG A 414 6.11 -29.20 29.31
CA ARG A 414 6.68 -29.19 27.95
C ARG A 414 7.67 -28.05 27.78
N ASP A 415 7.32 -26.86 28.28
CA ASP A 415 8.12 -25.65 28.10
C ASP A 415 9.26 -25.53 29.15
N GLY A 416 9.16 -26.24 30.28
CA GLY A 416 10.12 -26.23 31.39
C GLY A 416 10.10 -24.96 32.23
N TYR A 417 9.10 -24.09 32.07
CA TYR A 417 8.90 -22.84 32.81
C TYR A 417 7.41 -22.61 33.09
N HIS A 418 7.05 -21.96 34.20
CA HIS A 418 5.66 -21.59 34.47
C HIS A 418 5.19 -20.51 33.49
N SER A 419 4.16 -20.82 32.71
CA SER A 419 3.45 -19.88 31.83
C SER A 419 2.68 -18.81 32.62
N SER A 420 2.30 -19.12 33.86
CA SER A 420 1.51 -18.26 34.74
C SER A 420 2.34 -17.29 35.60
N LYS A 421 3.65 -17.50 35.75
CA LYS A 421 4.53 -16.65 36.57
C LYS A 421 5.38 -15.74 35.70
N THR A 422 5.16 -14.43 35.81
CA THR A 422 5.83 -13.42 34.98
C THR A 422 7.36 -13.49 35.01
N ALA A 423 7.96 -13.83 36.16
CA ALA A 423 9.42 -13.99 36.27
C ALA A 423 9.93 -15.20 35.47
N CYS A 424 9.21 -16.33 35.50
CA CYS A 424 9.56 -17.55 34.75
C CYS A 424 9.31 -17.36 33.25
N VAL A 425 8.24 -16.68 32.87
CA VAL A 425 7.96 -16.29 31.47
C VAL A 425 9.04 -15.35 30.94
N LYS A 426 9.47 -14.35 31.72
CA LYS A 426 10.57 -13.47 31.32
C LYS A 426 11.88 -14.25 31.14
N ALA A 427 12.21 -15.17 32.04
CA ALA A 427 13.38 -16.02 31.90
C ALA A 427 13.30 -16.93 30.66
N GLN A 428 12.13 -17.49 30.36
CA GLN A 428 11.86 -18.25 29.14
C GLN A 428 12.03 -17.38 27.89
N GLN A 429 11.51 -16.14 27.91
CA GLN A 429 11.63 -15.17 26.81
C GLN A 429 13.06 -14.69 26.60
N THR A 430 13.82 -14.45 27.68
CA THR A 430 15.24 -14.10 27.60
C THR A 430 16.05 -15.25 27.01
N ARG A 431 15.74 -16.50 27.39
CA ARG A 431 16.35 -17.69 26.78
C ARG A 431 15.93 -17.88 25.31
N LYS A 432 14.67 -17.64 24.96
CA LYS A 432 14.19 -17.64 23.56
C LYS A 432 14.85 -16.53 22.74
N ARG A 433 15.07 -15.34 23.32
CA ARG A 433 15.83 -14.23 22.71
C ARG A 433 17.32 -14.56 22.53
N ALA A 434 17.94 -15.24 23.50
CA ALA A 434 19.30 -15.75 23.37
C ALA A 434 19.43 -16.90 22.36
N ASN A 435 18.35 -17.66 22.10
CA ASN A 435 18.28 -18.63 21.01
C ASN A 435 17.89 -18.02 19.65
N LEU A 436 17.36 -16.80 19.61
CA LEU A 436 17.06 -16.05 18.36
C LEU A 436 18.29 -15.36 17.76
N THR A 437 19.41 -15.31 18.50
CA THR A 437 20.67 -14.73 18.04
C THR A 437 21.52 -15.67 17.19
N VAL A 438 21.16 -16.95 17.05
CA VAL A 438 21.86 -17.91 16.18
C VAL A 438 20.86 -18.92 15.62
N ILE A 439 20.55 -18.82 14.33
CA ILE A 439 19.95 -19.91 13.56
C ILE A 439 21.09 -20.47 12.68
N ASP A 440 21.43 -21.74 12.89
CA ASP A 440 22.44 -22.51 12.14
C ASP A 440 23.86 -21.91 12.07
N GLY A 441 24.34 -21.28 13.14
CA GLY A 441 25.75 -20.86 13.26
C GLY A 441 26.21 -19.79 12.25
N LYS A 442 25.29 -19.23 11.44
CA LYS A 442 25.58 -18.17 10.48
C LYS A 442 25.18 -16.80 11.03
N PRO A 443 26.01 -15.76 10.87
CA PRO A 443 25.66 -14.39 11.26
C PRO A 443 24.41 -13.91 10.49
N SER A 444 23.69 -12.93 11.02
CA SER A 444 22.61 -12.27 10.26
C SER A 444 23.17 -11.55 9.03
N VAL A 445 22.35 -11.33 7.98
CA VAL A 445 22.79 -10.64 6.74
C VAL A 445 23.45 -9.28 7.03
N ARG A 446 22.91 -8.57 8.02
CA ARG A 446 23.42 -7.26 8.46
C ARG A 446 24.77 -7.37 9.18
N GLN A 447 24.91 -8.35 10.08
CA GLN A 447 26.19 -8.61 10.75
C GLN A 447 27.25 -9.08 9.76
N TRP A 448 26.89 -9.97 8.84
CA TRP A 448 27.79 -10.44 7.79
C TRP A 448 28.24 -9.29 6.90
N LEU A 449 27.32 -8.44 6.42
CA LEU A 449 27.65 -7.33 5.53
C LEU A 449 28.53 -6.28 6.24
N LYS A 450 28.24 -5.98 7.51
CA LYS A 450 29.07 -5.10 8.35
C LYS A 450 30.48 -5.66 8.54
N GLN A 451 30.60 -6.96 8.82
CA GLN A 451 31.90 -7.61 8.98
C GLN A 451 32.67 -7.64 7.64
N HIS A 452 32.00 -8.02 6.55
CA HIS A 452 32.61 -8.14 5.23
C HIS A 452 33.14 -6.80 4.71
N THR A 453 32.38 -5.72 4.86
CA THR A 453 32.82 -4.36 4.50
C THR A 453 33.96 -3.87 5.38
N ALA A 454 33.95 -4.16 6.68
CA ALA A 454 35.06 -3.87 7.58
C ALA A 454 36.35 -4.66 7.22
N GLU A 455 36.23 -5.92 6.80
CA GLU A 455 37.37 -6.73 6.33
C GLU A 455 37.97 -6.20 5.02
N LEU A 456 37.12 -5.76 4.08
CA LEU A 456 37.57 -5.11 2.85
C LEU A 456 38.29 -3.79 3.15
N HIS A 457 37.73 -2.98 4.04
CA HIS A 457 38.37 -1.75 4.50
C HIS A 457 39.72 -2.00 5.18
N ALA A 458 39.82 -3.01 6.05
CA ALA A 458 41.07 -3.41 6.69
C ALA A 458 42.15 -3.87 5.68
N ARG A 459 41.77 -4.29 4.47
CA ARG A 459 42.68 -4.60 3.36
C ARG A 459 43.05 -3.38 2.51
N GLY A 460 42.64 -2.18 2.91
CA GLY A 460 42.89 -0.93 2.20
C GLY A 460 41.90 -0.66 1.05
N ILE A 461 40.78 -1.39 0.99
CA ILE A 461 39.75 -1.18 -0.04
C ILE A 461 38.71 -0.19 0.50
N GLN A 462 38.68 1.00 -0.08
CA GLN A 462 37.75 2.08 0.32
C GLN A 462 36.45 2.07 -0.52
N GLN A 463 36.50 1.44 -1.69
CA GLN A 463 35.39 1.33 -2.64
C GLN A 463 35.26 -0.11 -3.12
N VAL A 464 34.04 -0.65 -3.17
CA VAL A 464 33.79 -2.00 -3.65
C VAL A 464 32.62 -2.04 -4.61
N ASN A 465 32.78 -2.79 -5.70
CA ASN A 465 31.68 -3.05 -6.62
C ASN A 465 30.62 -3.93 -5.95
N SER A 466 29.38 -3.45 -5.93
CA SER A 466 28.20 -4.12 -5.35
C SER A 466 27.99 -5.55 -5.84
N ARG A 467 28.35 -5.86 -7.09
CA ARG A 467 28.23 -7.21 -7.66
C ARG A 467 29.12 -8.21 -6.93
N LEU A 468 30.31 -7.79 -6.51
CA LEU A 468 31.24 -8.64 -5.74
C LEU A 468 30.68 -8.93 -4.34
N VAL A 469 30.09 -7.92 -3.71
CA VAL A 469 29.47 -8.07 -2.38
C VAL A 469 28.22 -8.93 -2.45
N PHE A 470 27.40 -8.78 -3.50
CA PHE A 470 26.23 -9.63 -3.72
C PHE A 470 26.63 -11.08 -3.99
N ALA A 471 27.59 -11.32 -4.87
CA ALA A 471 28.09 -12.67 -5.13
C ALA A 471 28.66 -13.34 -3.87
N ALA A 472 29.39 -12.58 -3.04
CA ALA A 472 29.91 -13.08 -1.76
C ALA A 472 28.79 -13.39 -0.75
N GLY A 473 27.73 -12.58 -0.71
CA GLY A 473 26.59 -12.79 0.18
C GLY A 473 25.69 -13.95 -0.24
N GLU A 474 25.45 -14.10 -1.54
CA GLU A 474 24.72 -15.25 -2.10
C GLU A 474 25.46 -16.56 -1.85
N ALA A 475 26.80 -16.58 -1.94
CA ALA A 475 27.62 -17.74 -1.59
C ALA A 475 27.50 -18.15 -0.12
N GLN A 476 27.10 -17.24 0.78
CA GLN A 476 26.82 -17.54 2.19
C GLN A 476 25.38 -18.00 2.44
N GLY A 477 24.53 -17.93 1.40
CA GLY A 477 23.13 -18.32 1.43
C GLY A 477 22.15 -17.18 1.71
N TYR A 478 22.59 -15.92 1.60
CA TYR A 478 21.71 -14.76 1.75
C TYR A 478 21.03 -14.39 0.44
N SER A 479 19.77 -13.95 0.50
CA SER A 479 19.08 -13.46 -0.69
C SER A 479 19.57 -12.07 -1.10
N LEU A 480 19.58 -11.81 -2.41
CA LEU A 480 19.88 -10.49 -2.99
C LEU A 480 19.04 -9.36 -2.36
N GLN A 481 17.77 -9.61 -2.07
CA GLN A 481 16.90 -8.61 -1.44
C GLN A 481 17.36 -8.30 0.00
N ALA A 482 17.68 -9.32 0.80
CA ALA A 482 18.15 -9.10 2.16
C ALA A 482 19.51 -8.36 2.19
N LEU A 483 20.38 -8.57 1.20
CA LEU A 483 21.64 -7.85 1.06
C LEU A 483 21.43 -6.37 0.68
N ARG A 484 20.44 -6.07 -0.17
CA ARG A 484 20.04 -4.69 -0.51
C ARG A 484 19.48 -3.96 0.71
N ASP A 485 18.58 -4.62 1.44
CA ASP A 485 17.98 -4.08 2.65
C ASP A 485 19.05 -3.85 3.72
N ALA A 486 20.00 -4.78 3.88
CA ALA A 486 21.12 -4.63 4.80
C ALA A 486 22.06 -3.47 4.42
N ARG A 487 22.34 -3.26 3.13
CA ARG A 487 23.15 -2.12 2.64
C ARG A 487 22.49 -0.78 2.98
N TYR A 488 21.18 -0.67 2.74
CA TYR A 488 20.42 0.52 3.11
C TYR A 488 20.45 0.74 4.63
N ALA A 489 20.23 -0.32 5.39
CA ALA A 489 20.20 -0.31 6.84
C ALA A 489 21.56 -0.04 7.51
N LEU A 490 22.67 -0.13 6.77
CA LEU A 490 24.03 0.20 7.22
C LEU A 490 24.52 1.56 6.71
N GLY A 491 23.73 2.28 5.91
CA GLY A 491 24.11 3.61 5.40
C GLY A 491 25.33 3.59 4.47
N ILE A 492 25.60 2.48 3.77
CA ILE A 492 26.72 2.39 2.82
C ILE A 492 26.37 3.19 1.58
N ASP A 493 27.14 4.22 1.23
CA ASP A 493 26.84 5.13 0.12
C ASP A 493 27.16 4.53 -1.26
N ILE A 494 26.44 4.98 -2.29
CA ILE A 494 26.73 4.65 -3.69
C ILE A 494 27.49 5.84 -4.31
N VAL A 495 28.73 5.62 -4.72
CA VAL A 495 29.59 6.67 -5.31
C VAL A 495 29.51 6.70 -6.82
N ALA A 496 29.25 5.57 -7.48
CA ALA A 496 29.06 5.50 -8.93
C ALA A 496 28.04 4.42 -9.31
N LYS A 497 27.34 4.66 -10.43
CA LYS A 497 26.58 3.63 -11.15
C LYS A 497 27.38 3.25 -12.40
N LEU A 498 27.68 1.98 -12.56
CA LEU A 498 28.50 1.47 -13.66
C LEU A 498 27.63 1.05 -14.86
N PRO A 499 28.17 1.07 -16.09
CA PRO A 499 27.41 0.75 -17.30
C PRO A 499 26.82 -0.66 -17.34
N ASP A 500 27.38 -1.59 -16.56
CA ASP A 500 26.92 -2.97 -16.44
C ASP A 500 25.72 -3.13 -15.47
N GLY A 501 25.21 -2.02 -14.93
CA GLY A 501 24.08 -1.98 -13.98
C GLY A 501 24.48 -2.21 -12.53
N SER A 502 25.78 -2.41 -12.23
CA SER A 502 26.29 -2.47 -10.86
C SER A 502 26.54 -1.07 -10.28
N ASN A 503 26.63 -1.00 -8.95
CA ASN A 503 27.01 0.22 -8.23
C ASN A 503 28.37 0.04 -7.57
N ASP A 504 29.15 1.11 -7.47
CA ASP A 504 30.32 1.17 -6.57
C ASP A 504 29.89 1.73 -5.22
N TRP A 505 30.18 0.98 -4.17
CA TRP A 505 29.85 1.29 -2.79
C TRP A 505 31.05 1.88 -2.07
N TRP A 506 30.82 2.98 -1.36
CA TRP A 506 31.80 3.55 -0.44
C TRP A 506 31.72 2.80 0.89
N ILE A 507 32.80 2.12 1.25
CA ILE A 507 32.88 1.26 2.45
C ILE A 507 33.91 1.75 3.46
N ASP A 508 34.55 2.90 3.21
CA ASP A 508 35.36 3.58 4.20
C ASP A 508 34.44 4.27 5.20
N HIS A 509 34.33 3.67 6.40
CA HIS A 509 33.55 4.22 7.51
C HIS A 509 34.32 5.27 8.32
N THR A 510 35.58 5.52 7.98
CA THR A 510 36.47 6.47 8.68
C THR A 510 36.57 7.81 7.96
N ASN A 511 36.34 7.84 6.65
CA ASN A 511 36.27 9.05 5.83
C ASN A 511 34.91 9.20 5.16
N PRO A 512 34.36 10.43 5.10
CA PRO A 512 33.12 10.67 4.38
C PRO A 512 33.28 10.35 2.89
N ALA A 513 32.21 9.86 2.26
CA ALA A 513 32.20 9.60 0.83
C ALA A 513 32.57 10.88 0.04
N PRO A 514 33.32 10.77 -1.07
CA PRO A 514 33.64 11.93 -1.89
C PRO A 514 32.34 12.61 -2.36
N LYS A 515 32.19 13.90 -2.05
CA LYS A 515 31.01 14.68 -2.43
C LYS A 515 30.88 14.66 -3.95
N LYS A 516 29.75 14.15 -4.44
CA LYS A 516 29.42 14.20 -5.86
C LYS A 516 29.18 15.67 -6.25
N GLN A 517 29.93 16.18 -7.22
CA GLN A 517 29.69 17.49 -7.82
C GLN A 517 28.23 17.56 -8.29
N THR A 518 27.51 18.63 -7.98
CA THR A 518 26.12 18.77 -8.44
C THR A 518 26.07 19.07 -9.94
N ILE A 519 24.95 18.78 -10.60
CA ILE A 519 24.79 19.07 -12.04
C ILE A 519 24.93 20.58 -12.31
N ALA A 520 24.45 21.42 -11.38
CA ALA A 520 24.57 22.87 -11.46
C ALA A 520 26.04 23.32 -11.37
N GLU A 521 26.76 22.86 -10.35
CA GLU A 521 28.19 23.19 -10.19
C GLU A 521 29.03 22.69 -11.37
N TRP A 522 28.71 21.51 -11.91
CA TRP A 522 29.38 21.01 -13.11
C TRP A 522 29.12 21.90 -14.32
N ALA A 523 27.86 22.28 -14.55
CA ALA A 523 27.47 23.13 -15.66
C ALA A 523 28.10 24.53 -15.55
N ASP A 524 28.15 25.12 -14.35
CA ASP A 524 28.84 26.37 -14.07
C ASP A 524 30.32 26.29 -14.45
N ASN A 525 31.03 25.27 -13.94
CA ASN A 525 32.46 25.11 -14.21
C ASN A 525 32.78 24.89 -15.69
N TYR A 526 31.86 24.29 -16.46
CA TYR A 526 32.05 24.04 -17.88
C TYR A 526 31.68 25.25 -18.76
N LEU A 527 30.60 25.98 -18.44
CA LEU A 527 30.06 27.07 -19.27
C LEU A 527 30.63 28.45 -18.90
N GLN A 528 30.90 28.71 -17.62
CA GLN A 528 31.40 30.00 -17.14
C GLN A 528 32.75 30.44 -17.73
N PRO A 529 33.69 29.55 -18.13
CA PRO A 529 34.92 29.97 -18.81
C PRO A 529 34.73 30.41 -20.26
N LEU A 530 33.60 30.09 -20.89
CA LEU A 530 33.39 30.34 -22.32
C LEU A 530 32.92 31.78 -22.58
N PRO A 531 33.46 32.46 -23.60
CA PRO A 531 33.13 33.87 -23.86
C PRO A 531 31.67 34.07 -24.30
N ASP A 532 31.18 35.30 -24.19
CA ASP A 532 29.89 35.68 -24.76
C ASP A 532 29.84 35.39 -26.28
N GLY A 533 28.71 34.86 -26.75
CA GLY A 533 28.53 34.40 -28.13
C GLY A 533 29.22 33.07 -28.46
N ALA A 534 29.82 32.38 -27.49
CA ALA A 534 30.39 31.05 -27.72
C ALA A 534 29.29 30.04 -28.08
N VAL A 535 29.53 29.28 -29.16
CA VAL A 535 28.66 28.19 -29.61
C VAL A 535 29.20 26.88 -29.06
N VAL A 536 28.36 26.17 -28.32
CA VAL A 536 28.71 24.92 -27.66
C VAL A 536 27.94 23.76 -28.31
N ASP A 537 28.66 22.69 -28.65
CA ASP A 537 28.06 21.48 -29.20
C ASP A 537 27.34 20.68 -28.09
N ILE A 538 26.06 20.40 -28.33
CA ILE A 538 25.20 19.62 -27.42
C ILE A 538 25.77 18.21 -27.22
N ASP A 539 26.37 17.62 -28.26
CA ASP A 539 26.94 16.27 -28.18
C ASP A 539 28.23 16.25 -27.33
N ASP A 540 29.02 17.33 -27.32
CA ASP A 540 30.19 17.46 -26.43
C ASP A 540 29.75 17.65 -24.96
N ILE A 541 28.74 18.50 -24.72
CA ILE A 541 28.17 18.66 -23.37
C ILE A 541 27.61 17.33 -22.86
N LYS A 542 26.86 16.62 -23.71
CA LYS A 542 26.29 15.33 -23.38
C LYS A 542 27.37 14.32 -23.02
N ALA A 543 28.39 14.18 -23.87
CA ALA A 543 29.49 13.24 -23.63
C ALA A 543 30.23 13.55 -22.33
N ARG A 544 30.51 14.83 -22.04
CA ARG A 544 31.24 15.24 -20.83
C ARG A 544 30.40 15.15 -19.55
N GLY A 545 29.10 15.44 -19.64
CA GLY A 545 28.20 15.33 -18.50
C GLY A 545 27.87 13.89 -18.15
N GLU A 546 27.74 13.02 -19.14
CA GLU A 546 27.65 11.56 -18.93
C GLU A 546 28.95 11.02 -18.32
N ALA A 547 30.11 11.49 -18.78
CA ALA A 547 31.41 11.14 -18.18
C ALA A 547 31.56 11.63 -16.72
N ALA A 548 30.89 12.73 -16.35
CA ALA A 548 30.80 13.22 -14.97
C ALA A 548 29.73 12.48 -14.12
N GLY A 549 29.04 11.49 -14.70
CA GLY A 549 28.06 10.68 -13.99
C GLY A 549 26.69 11.36 -13.81
N HIS A 550 26.34 12.28 -14.70
CA HIS A 550 25.06 12.96 -14.78
C HIS A 550 24.22 12.42 -15.95
N SER A 551 22.91 12.25 -15.77
CA SER A 551 22.02 11.82 -16.85
C SER A 551 21.75 12.97 -17.83
N TRP A 552 21.79 12.69 -19.13
CA TRP A 552 21.55 13.70 -20.17
C TRP A 552 20.27 14.52 -19.96
N ASP A 553 19.15 13.87 -19.62
CA ASP A 553 17.87 14.58 -19.44
C ASP A 553 17.89 15.59 -18.28
N SER A 554 18.63 15.29 -17.22
CA SER A 554 18.77 16.19 -16.05
C SER A 554 19.76 17.31 -16.34
N LEU A 555 20.84 16.99 -17.06
CA LEU A 555 21.84 17.95 -17.51
C LEU A 555 21.22 18.97 -18.46
N ARG A 556 20.53 18.50 -19.51
CA ARG A 556 19.85 19.33 -20.49
C ARG A 556 18.82 20.25 -19.84
N ARG A 557 18.00 19.73 -18.92
CA ARG A 557 16.98 20.54 -18.23
C ARG A 557 17.61 21.68 -17.43
N ILE A 558 18.72 21.41 -16.74
CA ILE A 558 19.42 22.42 -15.93
C ILE A 558 20.12 23.44 -16.82
N VAL A 559 20.81 23.02 -17.88
CA VAL A 559 21.54 23.94 -18.78
C VAL A 559 20.60 24.81 -19.61
N VAL A 560 19.52 24.24 -20.17
CA VAL A 560 18.51 25.00 -20.95
C VAL A 560 17.70 25.95 -20.07
N GLY A 561 17.57 25.66 -18.77
CA GLY A 561 16.88 26.54 -17.82
C GLY A 561 17.70 27.74 -17.38
N ARG A 562 18.97 27.88 -17.81
CA ARG A 562 19.81 29.00 -17.40
C ARG A 562 19.52 30.24 -18.24
N PRO A 563 19.55 31.44 -17.62
CA PRO A 563 19.32 32.70 -18.33
C PRO A 563 20.48 33.10 -19.25
N ASP A 564 21.66 32.47 -19.10
CA ASP A 564 22.88 32.75 -19.88
C ASP A 564 23.05 31.83 -21.10
N ILE A 565 22.01 31.05 -21.45
CA ILE A 565 22.01 30.12 -22.59
C ILE A 565 20.83 30.42 -23.51
N ASP A 566 21.12 30.67 -24.78
CA ASP A 566 20.14 30.70 -25.86
C ASP A 566 20.17 29.37 -26.62
N ALA A 567 19.10 28.59 -26.40
CA ALA A 567 18.86 27.36 -27.10
C ALA A 567 18.08 27.68 -28.38
N ASP A 568 18.75 27.65 -29.54
CA ASP A 568 18.10 27.85 -30.84
C ASP A 568 17.22 26.64 -31.19
N ASP A 569 16.01 26.61 -30.62
CA ASP A 569 14.98 25.59 -30.89
C ASP A 569 13.89 26.15 -31.82
N ARG A 570 14.30 26.80 -32.92
CA ARG A 570 13.39 27.11 -34.02
C ARG A 570 13.26 25.93 -34.97
N GLY A 571 12.71 24.83 -34.47
CA GLY A 571 11.98 23.87 -35.30
C GLY A 571 12.77 23.25 -36.47
N ARG A 572 13.94 22.68 -36.17
CA ARG A 572 14.54 21.50 -36.84
C ARG A 572 15.93 21.24 -36.25
N GLY A 573 16.02 20.33 -35.28
CA GLY A 573 17.25 19.63 -34.92
C GLY A 573 18.50 20.49 -34.69
N GLY A 574 18.41 21.54 -33.87
CA GLY A 574 19.59 22.30 -33.45
C GLY A 574 20.52 21.42 -32.60
N THR A 575 21.80 21.33 -32.97
CA THR A 575 22.85 20.56 -32.28
C THR A 575 23.76 21.45 -31.42
N THR A 576 23.44 22.74 -31.27
CA THR A 576 24.31 23.71 -30.61
C THR A 576 23.54 24.67 -29.70
N TRP A 577 24.17 25.13 -28.62
CA TRP A 577 23.69 26.19 -27.73
C TRP A 577 24.62 27.40 -27.78
N THR A 578 24.07 28.61 -27.69
CA THR A 578 24.87 29.84 -27.68
C THR A 578 24.85 30.46 -26.28
N ILE A 579 26.02 30.84 -25.78
CA ILE A 579 26.11 31.56 -24.50
C ILE A 579 25.76 33.02 -24.74
N ILE A 580 24.79 33.53 -23.98
CA ILE A 580 24.40 34.95 -23.98
C ILE A 580 24.67 35.53 -22.61
N ARG A 581 25.61 36.46 -22.52
CA ARG A 581 25.83 37.25 -21.32
C ARG A 581 25.18 38.61 -21.51
N PRO A 582 24.16 38.98 -20.73
CA PRO A 582 23.57 40.32 -20.83
C PRO A 582 24.65 41.38 -20.58
N ASP A 583 24.77 42.35 -21.50
CA ASP A 583 25.72 43.46 -21.43
C ASP A 583 25.62 44.17 -20.07
N GLY A 584 26.61 43.93 -19.21
CA GLY A 584 26.59 44.51 -17.88
C GLY A 584 27.54 43.93 -16.83
N GLU A 585 28.67 43.33 -17.20
CA GLU A 585 29.87 43.41 -16.34
C GLU A 585 31.12 43.17 -17.17
N VAL A 586 31.79 44.28 -17.46
CA VAL A 586 33.15 44.32 -18.00
C VAL A 586 34.06 43.62 -17.00
N SER A 587 34.84 42.67 -17.52
CA SER A 587 36.06 42.14 -16.93
C SER A 587 36.80 43.13 -16.02
N ALA A 588 37.04 42.73 -14.77
CA ALA A 588 38.19 43.15 -13.97
C ALA A 588 38.78 41.94 -13.24
#